data_AF-A0A3D2XFY2-F1
#
_entry.id   AF-A0A3D2XFY2-F1
#
_cell.length_a   1.000
_cell.length_b   1.000
_cell.length_c   1.000
_cell.angle_alpha   90.00
_cell.angle_beta   90.00
_cell.angle_gamma   90.00
#
_symmetry.space_group_name_H-M   'P 1'
#
loop_
_entity.id
_entity.type
_entity.pdbx_description
1 polymer ?
#
loop_
_entity_poly.entity_id
_entity_poly.type
_entity_poly.pdbx_seq_one_letter_code
_entity_poly.pdbx_strand_id
1 'polypeptide(L)'
;MYKRSVWDKNGGYDTNIPYNGFEDWEFWINAASNGCKFHFLNEKLFYYRIVQNSVITGYSNEDRITLNKQYIARKHADFYLQKLIRLSYIKERYEVDMLRFIITPILYPLYLLKIIDSPIVRSKKKFPEKGHE
;
A
#
# COMPACT_ATOMS: atom_id res chain seq x y z
N MET A 1 3.39 -7.77 13.64
CA MET A 1 3.55 -7.12 14.97
C MET A 1 3.59 -5.60 14.76
N TYR A 2 3.04 -4.82 15.69
CA TYR A 2 3.01 -3.36 15.61
C TYR A 2 3.20 -2.75 17.01
N LYS A 3 3.64 -1.47 17.06
CA LYS A 3 3.69 -0.70 18.31
C LYS A 3 2.27 -0.32 18.74
N ARG A 4 1.98 -0.26 20.04
CA ARG A 4 0.66 0.18 20.56
C ARG A 4 0.19 1.51 19.96
N SER A 5 1.10 2.44 19.72
CA SER A 5 0.78 3.72 19.06
C SER A 5 0.11 3.58 17.68
N VAL A 6 0.34 2.48 16.95
CA VAL A 6 -0.34 2.19 15.67
C VAL A 6 -1.81 1.88 15.91
N TRP A 7 -2.11 1.09 16.95
CA TRP A 7 -3.48 0.79 17.37
C TRP A 7 -4.24 2.05 17.75
N ASP A 8 -3.63 2.86 18.63
CA ASP A 8 -4.24 4.09 19.12
C ASP A 8 -4.51 5.09 17.97
N LYS A 9 -3.58 5.21 17.01
CA LYS A 9 -3.76 6.03 15.80
C LYS A 9 -4.84 5.51 14.86
N ASN A 10 -4.97 4.19 14.75
CA ASN A 10 -5.96 3.57 13.86
C ASN A 10 -7.38 3.56 14.47
N GLY A 11 -7.52 3.74 15.78
CA GLY A 11 -8.80 3.58 16.46
C GLY A 11 -9.24 2.12 16.62
N GLY A 12 -8.30 1.16 16.52
CA GLY A 12 -8.56 -0.27 16.57
C GLY A 12 -9.01 -0.89 15.25
N TYR A 13 -9.65 -2.06 15.32
CA TYR A 13 -10.22 -2.76 14.17
C TYR A 13 -11.59 -2.17 13.79
N ASP A 14 -11.85 -2.07 12.49
CA ASP A 14 -13.17 -1.66 12.01
C ASP A 14 -14.21 -2.77 12.22
N THR A 15 -15.21 -2.49 13.06
CA THR A 15 -16.30 -3.40 13.37
C THR A 15 -17.47 -3.33 12.37
N ASN A 16 -17.39 -2.45 11.37
CA ASN A 16 -18.46 -2.21 10.40
C ASN A 16 -18.26 -2.96 9.07
N ILE A 17 -17.23 -3.82 8.97
CA ILE A 17 -17.01 -4.63 7.78
C ILE A 17 -18.24 -5.53 7.57
N PRO A 18 -18.85 -5.56 6.36
CA PRO A 18 -20.15 -6.22 6.15
C PRO A 18 -20.19 -7.70 6.51
N TYR A 19 -19.09 -8.42 6.31
CA TYR A 19 -18.95 -9.83 6.66
C TYR A 19 -17.64 -10.05 7.39
N ASN A 20 -17.62 -10.97 8.36
CA ASN A 20 -16.41 -11.32 9.10
C ASN A 20 -15.24 -11.67 8.16
N GLY A 21 -14.07 -11.14 8.46
CA GLY A 21 -12.87 -11.24 7.65
C GLY A 21 -12.44 -9.90 7.04
N PHE A 22 -11.16 -9.80 6.68
CA PHE A 22 -10.49 -8.59 6.15
C PHE A 22 -10.29 -7.42 7.15
N GLU A 23 -10.59 -7.60 8.45
CA GLU A 23 -10.31 -6.62 9.49
C GLU A 23 -8.82 -6.27 9.53
N ASP A 24 -7.95 -7.29 9.37
CA ASP A 24 -6.51 -7.08 9.26
C ASP A 24 -6.14 -6.24 8.03
N TRP A 25 -6.80 -6.45 6.89
CA TRP A 25 -6.51 -5.68 5.67
C TRP A 25 -6.85 -4.22 5.87
N GLU A 26 -8.06 -3.94 6.37
CA GLU A 26 -8.50 -2.58 6.70
C GLU A 26 -7.53 -1.93 7.69
N PHE A 27 -7.16 -2.62 8.77
CA PHE A 27 -6.23 -2.11 9.77
C PHE A 27 -4.87 -1.72 9.19
N TRP A 28 -4.31 -2.57 8.31
CA TRP A 28 -3.01 -2.28 7.70
C TRP A 28 -3.06 -1.17 6.65
N ILE A 29 -4.15 -1.05 5.90
CA ILE A 29 -4.37 0.07 4.98
C ILE A 29 -4.48 1.37 5.78
N ASN A 30 -5.26 1.37 6.86
CA ASN A 30 -5.40 2.52 7.74
C ASN A 30 -4.05 2.92 8.39
N ALA A 31 -3.26 1.94 8.84
CA ALA A 31 -1.90 2.20 9.33
C ALA A 31 -1.02 2.86 8.26
N ALA A 32 -1.08 2.36 7.02
CA ALA A 32 -0.33 2.93 5.91
C ALA A 32 -0.80 4.34 5.54
N SER A 33 -2.10 4.63 5.58
CA SER A 33 -2.62 5.99 5.36
C SER A 33 -2.21 6.96 6.47
N ASN A 34 -2.03 6.47 7.69
CA ASN A 34 -1.49 7.23 8.82
C ASN A 34 0.05 7.36 8.82
N GLY A 35 0.70 7.05 7.69
CA GLY A 35 2.15 7.22 7.51
C GLY A 35 3.00 6.17 8.24
N CYS A 36 2.41 5.07 8.71
CA CYS A 36 3.18 3.99 9.32
C CYS A 36 4.12 3.38 8.28
N LYS A 37 5.39 3.20 8.67
CA LYS A 37 6.40 2.51 7.86
C LYS A 37 6.46 1.04 8.24
N PHE A 38 6.54 0.20 7.23
CA PHE A 38 6.58 -1.25 7.38
C PHE A 38 8.02 -1.75 7.21
N HIS A 39 8.37 -2.75 8.00
CA HIS A 39 9.62 -3.48 7.86
C HIS A 39 9.29 -4.95 7.60
N PHE A 40 9.80 -5.48 6.49
CA PHE A 40 9.60 -6.88 6.11
C PHE A 40 10.80 -7.71 6.56
N LEU A 41 10.53 -8.77 7.34
CA LEU A 41 11.53 -9.76 7.74
C LEU A 41 11.38 -10.97 6.82
N ASN A 42 12.43 -11.27 6.05
CA ASN A 42 12.43 -12.38 5.10
C ASN A 42 12.77 -13.72 5.78
N GLU A 43 12.05 -14.03 6.87
CA GLU A 43 12.26 -15.21 7.70
C GLU A 43 10.91 -15.86 8.03
N LYS A 44 10.89 -17.19 8.18
CA LYS A 44 9.69 -17.94 8.56
C LYS A 44 9.53 -17.86 10.08
N LEU A 45 8.76 -16.89 10.56
CA LEU A 45 8.61 -16.61 12.00
C LEU A 45 7.36 -17.21 12.65
N PHE A 46 6.42 -17.75 11.86
CA PHE A 46 5.17 -18.30 12.37
C PHE A 46 4.70 -19.50 11.54
N TYR A 47 4.07 -20.47 12.21
CA TYR A 47 3.31 -21.54 11.58
C TYR A 47 1.83 -21.25 11.72
N TYR A 48 1.10 -21.22 10.60
CA TYR A 48 -0.34 -20.96 10.59
C TYR A 48 -1.11 -22.28 10.50
N ARG A 49 -2.06 -22.50 11.42
CA ARG A 49 -2.93 -23.69 11.42
C ARG A 49 -4.26 -23.37 10.74
N ILE A 50 -4.64 -24.19 9.76
CA ILE A 50 -5.95 -24.11 9.10
C ILE A 50 -6.84 -25.23 9.67
N VAL A 51 -8.08 -24.89 10.03
CA VAL A 51 -9.10 -25.84 10.51
C VAL A 51 -10.35 -25.75 9.64
N GLN A 52 -11.15 -26.83 9.57
CA GLN A 52 -12.28 -26.96 8.62
C GLN A 52 -13.34 -25.84 8.73
N ASN A 53 -13.53 -25.23 9.90
CA ASN A 53 -14.47 -24.12 10.14
C ASN A 53 -13.76 -22.80 10.48
N SER A 54 -12.54 -22.59 9.96
CA SER A 54 -11.84 -21.33 10.12
C SER A 54 -12.50 -20.22 9.30
N VAL A 55 -12.22 -18.96 9.67
CA VAL A 55 -12.64 -17.80 8.88
C VAL A 55 -12.17 -17.96 7.42
N ILE A 56 -10.96 -18.47 7.21
CA ILE A 56 -10.37 -18.78 5.88
C ILE A 56 -11.18 -19.82 5.10
N THR A 57 -11.68 -20.87 5.74
CA THR A 57 -12.50 -21.88 5.03
C THR A 57 -13.91 -21.36 4.69
N GLY A 58 -14.34 -20.26 5.31
CA GLY A 58 -15.56 -19.52 4.95
C GLY A 58 -15.41 -18.59 3.72
N TYR A 59 -14.20 -18.41 3.17
CA TYR A 59 -13.93 -17.62 1.95
C TYR A 59 -14.32 -18.34 0.65
N SER A 60 -15.40 -19.12 0.66
CA SER A 60 -15.97 -19.73 -0.54
C SER A 60 -17.04 -18.86 -1.21
N ASN A 61 -17.56 -17.86 -0.51
CA ASN A 61 -18.61 -16.99 -1.02
C ASN A 61 -18.03 -15.72 -1.66
N GLU A 62 -18.00 -15.71 -3.00
CA GLU A 62 -17.45 -14.60 -3.80
C GLU A 62 -18.19 -13.28 -3.60
N ASP A 63 -19.50 -13.30 -3.36
CA ASP A 63 -20.29 -12.08 -3.14
C ASP A 63 -19.88 -11.38 -1.85
N ARG A 64 -19.67 -12.14 -0.77
CA ARG A 64 -19.20 -11.59 0.52
C ARG A 64 -17.81 -10.97 0.38
N ILE A 65 -16.92 -11.67 -0.32
CA ILE A 65 -15.56 -11.17 -0.62
C ILE A 65 -15.64 -9.87 -1.42
N THR A 66 -16.52 -9.82 -2.43
CA THR A 66 -16.72 -8.64 -3.27
C THR A 66 -17.25 -7.46 -2.47
N LEU A 67 -18.25 -7.68 -1.60
CA LEU A 67 -18.83 -6.64 -0.75
C LEU A 67 -17.81 -6.08 0.25
N ASN A 68 -17.00 -6.93 0.90
CA ASN A 68 -15.93 -6.45 1.78
C ASN A 68 -14.85 -5.66 1.02
N LYS A 69 -14.43 -6.13 -0.17
CA LYS A 69 -13.48 -5.39 -1.01
C LYS A 69 -14.03 -4.03 -1.44
N GLN A 70 -15.30 -3.96 -1.83
CA GLN A 70 -15.95 -2.69 -2.19
C GLN A 70 -16.03 -1.74 -0.99
N TYR A 71 -16.37 -2.26 0.19
CA TYR A 71 -16.39 -1.48 1.43
C TYR A 71 -15.02 -0.85 1.72
N ILE A 72 -13.97 -1.66 1.77
CA ILE A 72 -12.58 -1.20 2.04
C ILE A 72 -12.12 -0.23 0.93
N ALA A 73 -12.43 -0.52 -0.34
CA ALA A 73 -12.05 0.35 -1.45
C ALA A 73 -12.74 1.71 -1.40
N ARG A 74 -14.02 1.77 -1.02
CA ARG A 74 -14.74 3.04 -0.82
C ARG A 74 -14.18 3.81 0.37
N LYS A 75 -13.93 3.13 1.49
CA LYS A 75 -13.39 3.73 2.72
C LYS A 75 -12.03 4.40 2.49
N HIS A 76 -11.15 3.78 1.70
CA HIS A 76 -9.80 4.26 1.43
C HIS A 76 -9.61 4.82 0.01
N ALA A 77 -10.69 5.24 -0.66
CA ALA A 77 -10.66 5.67 -2.07
C ALA A 77 -9.65 6.80 -2.33
N ASP A 78 -9.62 7.82 -1.47
CA ASP A 78 -8.69 8.95 -1.59
C ASP A 78 -7.23 8.52 -1.48
N PHE A 79 -6.94 7.64 -0.50
CA PHE A 79 -5.60 7.09 -0.31
C PHE A 79 -5.16 6.28 -1.53
N TYR A 80 -6.05 5.43 -2.07
CA TYR A 80 -5.77 4.66 -3.27
C TYR A 80 -5.56 5.55 -4.49
N LEU A 81 -6.42 6.55 -4.71
CA LEU A 81 -6.30 7.48 -5.82
C LEU A 81 -4.96 8.23 -5.76
N GLN A 82 -4.59 8.73 -4.57
CA GLN A 82 -3.30 9.40 -4.38
C GLN A 82 -2.12 8.48 -4.74
N LYS A 83 -2.13 7.22 -4.29
CA LYS A 83 -1.08 6.25 -4.62
C LYS A 83 -1.08 5.89 -6.10
N LEU A 84 -2.25 5.74 -6.72
CA LEU A 84 -2.39 5.43 -8.14
C LEU A 84 -1.84 6.54 -9.03
N ILE A 85 -2.18 7.81 -8.77
CA ILE A 85 -1.63 8.97 -9.49
C ILE A 85 -0.10 9.01 -9.38
N ARG A 86 0.43 8.69 -8.20
CA ARG A 86 1.86 8.67 -7.96
C ARG A 86 2.56 7.56 -8.74
N LEU A 87 1.96 6.37 -8.78
CA LEU A 87 2.46 5.22 -9.52
C LEU A 87 2.35 5.42 -11.03
N SER A 88 1.25 5.99 -11.54
CA SER A 88 1.09 6.29 -12.96
C SER A 88 2.14 7.29 -13.43
N TYR A 89 2.36 8.37 -12.68
CA TYR A 89 3.42 9.34 -12.99
C TYR A 89 4.82 8.70 -13.05
N ILE A 90 5.13 7.79 -12.11
CA ILE A 90 6.41 7.08 -12.11
C ILE A 90 6.52 6.16 -13.32
N LYS A 91 5.47 5.39 -13.60
CA LYS A 91 5.41 4.45 -14.73
C LYS A 91 5.61 5.17 -16.06
N GLU A 92 4.85 6.24 -16.32
CA GLU A 92 4.96 7.04 -17.55
C GLU A 92 6.39 7.56 -17.77
N ARG A 93 7.08 7.98 -16.70
CA ARG A 93 8.47 8.45 -16.81
C ARG A 93 9.43 7.34 -17.15
N TYR A 94 9.29 6.17 -16.54
CA TYR A 94 10.11 5.02 -16.89
C TYR A 94 9.85 4.54 -18.32
N GLU A 95 8.61 4.58 -18.80
CA GLU A 95 8.27 4.29 -20.20
C GLU A 95 8.95 5.28 -21.15
N VAL A 96 8.91 6.58 -20.85
CA VAL A 96 9.63 7.60 -21.63
C VAL A 96 11.14 7.39 -21.61
N ASP A 97 11.72 7.04 -20.46
CA ASP A 97 13.16 6.78 -20.34
C ASP A 97 13.57 5.53 -21.12
N MET A 98 12.74 4.48 -21.18
CA MET A 98 13.00 3.32 -22.04
C MET A 98 13.02 3.69 -23.53
N LEU A 99 12.18 4.63 -23.96
CA LEU A 99 12.16 5.13 -25.34
C LEU A 99 13.36 6.04 -25.66
N ARG A 100 13.98 6.68 -24.66
CA ARG A 100 15.13 7.59 -24.80
C ARG A 100 16.47 6.89 -24.61
N PHE A 101 16.62 5.67 -25.13
CA PHE A 101 17.75 4.78 -24.88
C PHE A 101 19.16 5.38 -25.11
N ILE A 102 19.30 6.42 -25.93
CA ILE A 102 20.58 7.13 -26.13
C ILE A 102 20.96 7.96 -24.88
N ILE A 103 19.99 8.54 -24.19
CA ILE A 103 20.20 9.46 -23.04
C ILE A 103 20.15 8.68 -21.71
N THR A 104 19.37 7.60 -21.65
CA THR A 104 19.12 6.80 -20.45
C THR A 104 20.40 6.30 -19.75
N PRO A 105 21.45 5.84 -20.47
CA PRO A 105 22.73 5.45 -19.86
C PRO A 105 23.43 6.58 -19.11
N ILE A 106 23.17 7.84 -19.47
CA ILE A 106 23.71 9.01 -18.76
C ILE A 106 22.80 9.37 -17.58
N LEU A 107 21.49 9.34 -17.79
CA LEU A 107 20.48 9.76 -16.82
C LEU A 107 20.49 8.92 -15.53
N TYR A 108 20.60 7.60 -15.65
CA TYR A 108 20.46 6.68 -14.51
C TYR A 108 21.64 6.74 -13.51
N PRO A 109 22.90 6.84 -13.96
CA PRO A 109 24.01 7.17 -13.06
C PRO A 109 23.79 8.49 -12.32
N LEU A 110 23.25 9.52 -12.98
CA LEU A 110 22.95 10.80 -12.32
C LEU A 110 21.84 10.67 -11.27
N TYR A 111 20.86 9.78 -11.49
CA TYR A 111 19.88 9.41 -10.46
C TYR A 111 20.51 8.67 -9.28
N LEU A 112 21.40 7.70 -9.56
CA LEU A 112 22.10 6.92 -8.54
C LEU A 112 22.98 7.80 -7.65
N LEU A 113 23.70 8.74 -8.27
CA LEU A 113 24.54 9.74 -7.62
C LEU A 113 23.73 10.88 -6.98
N LYS A 114 22.39 10.88 -7.13
CA LYS A 114 21.47 11.92 -6.63
C LYS A 114 21.81 13.34 -7.14
N ILE A 115 22.48 13.45 -8.28
CA ILE A 115 22.75 14.72 -8.96
C ILE A 115 21.44 15.28 -9.53
N ILE A 116 20.58 14.39 -10.02
CA ILE A 116 19.26 14.71 -10.53
C ILE A 116 18.22 13.87 -9.78
N ASP A 117 17.06 14.44 -9.48
CA ASP A 117 15.94 13.69 -8.90
C ASP A 117 15.47 12.59 -9.85
N SER A 118 15.40 11.36 -9.34
CA SER A 118 14.77 10.23 -10.03
C SER A 118 13.25 10.43 -10.16
N PRO A 119 12.57 9.69 -11.06
CA PRO A 119 11.11 9.75 -11.19
C PRO A 119 10.38 9.55 -9.85
N ILE A 120 10.91 8.68 -8.98
CA ILE A 120 10.37 8.42 -7.65
C ILE A 120 10.45 9.66 -6.75
N VAL A 121 11.60 10.34 -6.73
CA VAL A 121 11.80 11.55 -5.91
C VAL A 121 10.94 12.70 -6.42
N ARG A 122 10.89 12.91 -7.75
CA ARG A 122 10.03 13.93 -8.38
C ARG A 122 8.56 13.67 -8.08
N SER A 123 8.14 12.42 -8.14
CA SER A 123 6.77 11.99 -7.84
C SER A 123 6.37 12.33 -6.40
N LYS A 124 7.27 12.11 -5.42
CA LYS A 124 7.05 12.54 -4.02
C LYS A 124 6.93 14.05 -3.86
N LYS A 125 7.77 14.83 -4.56
CA LYS A 125 7.71 16.30 -4.50
C LYS A 125 6.44 16.86 -5.13
N LYS A 126 6.02 16.27 -6.26
CA LYS A 126 4.82 16.70 -7.02
C LYS A 126 3.52 16.29 -6.34
N PHE A 127 3.49 15.12 -5.73
CA PHE A 127 2.34 14.56 -5.03
C PHE A 127 2.74 14.22 -3.58
N PRO A 128 2.87 15.23 -2.70
CA PRO A 128 3.23 15.00 -1.32
C PRO A 128 2.15 14.15 -0.63
N GLU A 129 2.60 13.24 0.23
CA GLU A 129 1.70 12.58 1.18
C GLU A 129 1.20 13.65 2.15
N LYS A 130 -0.06 13.62 2.56
CA LYS A 130 -0.55 14.54 3.59
C LYS A 130 0.26 14.26 4.86
N GLY A 131 1.27 15.09 5.12
CA GLY A 131 1.97 15.11 6.40
C GLY A 131 1.03 15.76 7.38
N HIS A 132 0.38 14.96 8.21
CA HIS A 132 -0.21 15.48 9.44
C HIS A 132 0.92 15.54 10.48
N GLU A 133 1.07 16.72 11.06
CA GLU A 133 1.96 17.07 12.17
C GLU A 133 1.99 16.02 13.30
#